data_AF-A0A1H1JPI0-F1
#
_entry.id   AF-A0A1H1JPI0-F1
#
_cell.length_a   1.000
_cell.length_b   1.000
_cell.length_c   1.000
_cell.angle_alpha   90.00
_cell.angle_beta   90.00
_cell.angle_gamma   90.00
#
_symmetry.space_group_name_H-M   'P 1'
#
loop_
_entity.id
_entity.type
_entity.pdbx_description
1 polymer ?
#
loop_
_entity_poly.entity_id
_entity_poly.type
_entity_poly.pdbx_seq_one_letter_code
_entity_poly.pdbx_strand_id
1 'polypeptide(L)'
;MTELYPSSQSADNAEDQSERASSGAMHVTHRGVVITVTARKNLEGAWLAAISAYIDGKPLDLPHVEPATPEWLTESEALRAGIEHGCYLVDRYLPHR
;
A
#
# COMPACT_ATOMS: atom_id res chain seq x y z
N MET A 1 29.37 -20.98 50.78
CA MET A 1 28.84 -19.76 50.16
C MET A 1 28.87 -20.03 48.66
N THR A 2 27.92 -20.78 48.08
CA THR A 2 26.45 -20.50 47.98
C THR A 2 26.29 -19.11 47.34
N GLU A 3 25.77 -18.93 46.12
CA GLU A 3 24.54 -19.48 45.57
C GLU A 3 24.58 -19.69 44.04
N LEU A 4 24.02 -20.82 43.60
CA LEU A 4 23.28 -20.99 42.34
C LEU A 4 21.87 -20.46 42.59
N TYR A 5 21.32 -19.56 41.77
CA TYR A 5 19.86 -19.27 41.61
C TYR A 5 19.63 -18.20 40.50
N PRO A 6 18.40 -18.05 39.94
CA PRO A 6 18.05 -18.63 38.64
C PRO A 6 17.50 -17.60 37.61
N SER A 7 17.01 -18.13 36.48
CA SER A 7 16.08 -17.53 35.51
C SER A 7 15.15 -16.43 36.04
N SER A 8 14.92 -15.38 35.25
CA SER A 8 13.59 -15.06 34.68
C SER A 8 13.61 -13.77 33.84
N GLN A 9 13.09 -13.92 32.63
CA GLN A 9 12.23 -12.99 31.88
C GLN A 9 12.03 -11.58 32.47
N SER A 10 12.40 -10.57 31.69
CA SER A 10 11.73 -9.26 31.59
C SER A 10 12.25 -8.62 30.31
N ALA A 11 11.48 -8.02 29.44
CA ALA A 11 10.06 -7.96 29.17
C ALA A 11 10.01 -7.36 27.75
N ASP A 12 9.00 -7.72 26.99
CA ASP A 12 8.43 -6.89 25.93
C ASP A 12 9.35 -5.89 25.22
N ASN A 13 10.03 -6.33 24.17
CA ASN A 13 9.88 -5.59 22.92
C ASN A 13 9.26 -6.56 21.92
N ALA A 14 8.02 -6.94 22.22
CA ALA A 14 7.00 -7.10 21.20
C ALA A 14 6.72 -5.72 20.59
N GLU A 15 7.74 -5.12 19.97
CA GLU A 15 7.47 -4.24 18.83
C GLU A 15 7.08 -5.20 17.72
N ASP A 16 5.81 -5.56 17.76
CA ASP A 16 5.03 -6.10 16.68
C ASP A 16 5.28 -5.20 15.46
N GLN A 17 6.37 -5.46 14.75
CA GLN A 17 6.64 -4.92 13.42
C GLN A 17 5.74 -5.63 12.40
N SER A 18 4.45 -5.71 12.70
CA SER A 18 3.39 -6.06 11.76
C SER A 18 3.21 -5.00 10.66
N GLU A 19 4.13 -4.04 10.54
CA GLU A 19 4.23 -3.06 9.45
C GLU A 19 5.55 -3.20 8.65
N ARG A 20 6.03 -4.41 8.40
CA ARG A 20 6.74 -4.64 7.13
C ARG A 20 5.72 -4.78 6.02
N ALA A 21 5.12 -3.64 5.67
CA ALA A 21 4.50 -3.44 4.37
C ALA A 21 5.45 -4.05 3.33
N SER A 22 4.98 -5.09 2.67
CA SER A 22 5.76 -5.82 1.69
C SER A 22 6.26 -4.82 0.65
N SER A 23 7.58 -4.63 0.57
CA SER A 23 8.23 -3.76 -0.42
C SER A 23 7.71 -4.13 -1.81
N GLY A 24 6.90 -3.25 -2.41
CA GLY A 24 6.28 -3.46 -3.73
C GLY A 24 4.80 -3.10 -3.82
N ALA A 25 4.07 -3.01 -2.70
CA ALA A 25 2.64 -2.67 -2.71
C ALA A 25 2.20 -1.76 -1.54
N MET A 26 1.39 -0.76 -1.86
CA MET A 26 0.64 0.07 -0.90
C MET A 26 -0.85 -0.25 -0.97
N HIS A 27 -1.56 -0.17 0.15
CA HIS A 27 -3.00 -0.35 0.17
C HIS A 27 -3.67 0.68 1.09
N VAL A 28 -4.89 1.07 0.75
CA VAL A 28 -5.75 1.94 1.59
C VAL A 28 -7.21 1.54 1.42
N THR A 29 -8.00 1.73 2.46
CA THR A 29 -9.46 1.65 2.36
C THR A 29 -10.04 3.06 2.28
N HIS A 30 -10.70 3.38 1.16
CA HIS A 30 -11.35 4.67 0.92
C HIS A 30 -12.82 4.47 0.56
N ARG A 31 -13.74 5.04 1.32
CA ARG A 31 -15.20 4.91 1.10
C ARG A 31 -15.70 3.46 0.97
N GLY A 32 -15.09 2.54 1.73
CA GLY A 32 -15.41 1.11 1.68
C GLY A 32 -14.79 0.35 0.49
N VAL A 33 -14.00 1.02 -0.34
CA VAL A 33 -13.22 0.41 -1.42
C VAL A 33 -11.80 0.18 -0.94
N VAL A 34 -11.31 -1.04 -1.07
CA VAL A 34 -9.90 -1.38 -0.87
C VAL A 34 -9.17 -1.06 -2.17
N ILE A 35 -8.26 -0.09 -2.10
CA ILE A 35 -7.37 0.29 -3.20
C ILE A 35 -6.02 -0.34 -2.91
N THR A 36 -5.50 -1.11 -3.87
CA THR A 36 -4.16 -1.70 -3.84
C THR A 36 -3.35 -1.14 -4.99
N VAL A 37 -2.15 -0.69 -4.69
CA VAL A 37 -1.23 -0.09 -5.66
C VAL A 37 0.07 -0.87 -5.63
N THR A 38 0.51 -1.30 -6.80
CA THR A 38 1.85 -1.85 -7.01
C THR A 38 2.66 -0.91 -7.89
N ALA A 39 3.97 -1.00 -7.84
CA ALA A 39 4.85 -0.23 -8.71
C ALA A 39 5.79 -1.17 -9.48
N ARG A 40 6.03 -0.84 -10.76
CA ARG A 40 6.97 -1.56 -11.61
C ARG A 40 7.78 -0.58 -12.45
N LYS A 41 9.03 -0.93 -12.75
CA LYS A 41 9.83 -0.18 -13.72
C LYS A 41 9.39 -0.48 -15.15
N ASN A 42 9.34 0.54 -16.00
CA ASN A 42 9.23 0.39 -17.44
C ASN A 42 10.60 0.12 -18.08
N LEU A 43 10.65 -0.03 -19.40
CA LEU A 43 11.89 -0.30 -20.16
C LEU A 43 12.91 0.85 -20.06
N GLU A 44 12.46 2.06 -19.75
CA GLU A 44 13.29 3.27 -19.61
C GLU A 44 13.77 3.48 -18.16
N GLY A 45 13.38 2.59 -17.24
CA GLY A 45 13.77 2.65 -15.83
C GLY A 45 12.88 3.53 -14.94
N ALA A 46 11.85 4.16 -15.51
CA ALA A 46 10.87 4.95 -14.78
C ALA A 46 9.87 4.06 -14.03
N TRP A 47 9.40 4.52 -12.87
CA TRP A 47 8.43 3.79 -12.06
C TRP A 47 6.99 4.10 -12.46
N LEU A 48 6.22 3.05 -12.72
CA LEU A 48 4.80 3.09 -13.07
C LEU A 48 3.97 2.47 -11.95
N ALA A 49 2.90 3.17 -11.55
CA ALA A 49 1.91 2.65 -10.63
C ALA A 49 0.87 1.80 -11.36
N ALA A 50 0.48 0.68 -10.76
CA ALA A 50 -0.66 -0.13 -11.19
C ALA A 50 -1.67 -0.21 -10.04
N ILE A 51 -2.88 0.27 -10.29
CA ILE A 51 -3.95 0.41 -9.32
C ILE A 51 -4.98 -0.69 -9.54
N SER A 52 -5.35 -1.38 -8.47
CA SER A 52 -6.46 -2.32 -8.39
C SER A 52 -7.42 -1.88 -7.30
N ALA A 53 -8.72 -2.05 -7.49
CA ALA A 53 -9.73 -1.69 -6.51
C ALA A 53 -10.68 -2.86 -6.24
N TYR A 54 -11.17 -2.96 -5.01
CA TYR A 54 -12.08 -4.01 -4.56
C TYR A 54 -13.16 -3.45 -3.64
N ILE A 55 -14.40 -3.92 -3.77
CA ILE A 55 -15.51 -3.64 -2.85
C ILE A 55 -16.09 -4.98 -2.36
N ASP A 56 -16.19 -5.15 -1.05
CA ASP A 56 -16.64 -6.42 -0.43
C ASP A 56 -15.90 -7.66 -1.00
N GLY A 57 -14.58 -7.50 -1.24
CA GLY A 57 -13.72 -8.54 -1.80
C GLY A 57 -13.88 -8.81 -3.31
N LYS A 58 -14.78 -8.09 -4.00
CA LYS A 58 -14.99 -8.21 -5.45
C LYS A 58 -14.21 -7.15 -6.20
N PRO A 59 -13.56 -7.48 -7.34
CA PRO A 59 -12.87 -6.48 -8.14
C PRO A 59 -13.83 -5.39 -8.61
N LEU A 60 -13.38 -4.15 -8.49
CA LEU A 60 -14.07 -2.96 -8.95
C LEU A 60 -13.28 -2.38 -10.12
N ASP A 61 -13.88 -2.41 -11.32
CA ASP A 61 -13.30 -1.76 -12.48
C ASP A 61 -13.43 -0.24 -12.33
N LEU A 62 -12.31 0.41 -12.03
CA LEU A 62 -12.18 1.85 -12.14
C LEU A 62 -11.81 2.20 -13.60
N PRO A 63 -12.30 3.32 -14.14
CA PRO A 63 -11.94 3.74 -15.48
C PRO A 63 -10.42 3.86 -15.58
N HIS A 64 -9.84 3.26 -16.63
CA HIS A 64 -8.42 3.41 -16.92
C HIS A 64 -8.18 4.83 -17.43
N VAL A 65 -7.92 5.74 -16.49
CA VAL A 65 -7.35 7.03 -16.81
C VAL A 65 -5.85 6.77 -16.86
N GLU A 66 -5.28 6.73 -18.06
CA GLU A 66 -3.83 6.78 -18.18
C GLU A 66 -3.37 7.99 -17.37
N PRO A 67 -2.58 7.80 -16.30
CA PRO A 67 -2.03 8.93 -15.60
C PRO A 67 -1.27 9.75 -16.65
N ALA A 68 -1.54 11.05 -16.74
CA ALA A 68 -0.64 11.95 -17.45
C ALA A 68 0.68 11.91 -16.69
N THR A 69 1.56 10.97 -17.03
CA THR A 69 2.66 10.53 -16.17
C THR A 69 3.73 11.60 -16.09
N PRO A 70 4.17 12.01 -14.89
CA PRO A 70 5.59 12.13 -14.62
C PRO A 70 6.15 10.70 -14.54
N GLU A 71 7.23 10.45 -15.26
CA GLU A 71 8.09 9.30 -15.04
C GLU A 71 8.67 9.40 -13.62
N TRP A 72 8.09 8.67 -12.67
CA TRP A 72 8.53 8.77 -11.28
C TRP A 72 9.95 8.23 -11.11
N LEU A 73 10.79 9.00 -10.41
CA LEU A 73 12.19 8.66 -10.17
C LEU A 73 12.33 7.56 -9.11
N THR A 74 11.33 7.39 -8.24
CA THR A 74 11.34 6.38 -7.17
C THR A 74 10.07 5.53 -7.12
N GLU A 75 10.22 4.31 -6.60
CA GLU A 75 9.10 3.38 -6.38
C GLU A 75 8.07 3.95 -5.41
N SER A 76 8.53 4.56 -4.32
CA SER A 76 7.67 5.14 -3.28
C SER A 76 6.82 6.29 -3.81
N GLU A 77 7.35 7.11 -4.72
CA GLU A 77 6.58 8.16 -5.38
C GLU A 77 5.49 7.58 -6.28
N ALA A 78 5.83 6.55 -7.07
CA ALA A 78 4.83 5.87 -7.90
C ALA A 78 3.72 5.24 -7.04
N LEU A 79 4.06 4.58 -5.94
CA LEU A 79 3.06 3.98 -5.04
C LEU A 79 2.15 5.04 -4.41
N ARG A 80 2.72 6.14 -3.88
CA ARG A 80 1.93 7.23 -3.29
C ARG A 80 1.03 7.90 -4.33
N ALA A 81 1.57 8.21 -5.51
CA ALA A 81 0.80 8.79 -6.60
C ALA A 81 -0.35 7.87 -7.03
N GLY A 82 -0.12 6.56 -7.07
CA GLY A 82 -1.17 5.58 -7.36
C GLY A 82 -2.28 5.56 -6.30
N ILE A 83 -1.94 5.75 -5.01
CA ILE A 83 -2.94 5.81 -3.93
C ILE A 83 -3.79 7.06 -4.06
N GLU A 84 -3.16 8.23 -4.24
CA GLU A 84 -3.84 9.50 -4.45
C GLU A 84 -4.78 9.42 -5.66
N HIS A 85 -4.30 8.84 -6.76
CA HIS A 85 -5.09 8.66 -7.97
C HIS A 85 -6.25 7.65 -7.77
N GLY A 86 -6.01 6.54 -7.09
CA GLY A 86 -7.05 5.56 -6.76
C GLY A 86 -8.17 6.17 -5.93
N CYS A 87 -7.82 6.97 -4.91
CA CYS A 87 -8.81 7.69 -4.10
C CYS A 87 -9.60 8.68 -4.96
N TYR A 88 -8.92 9.45 -5.83
CA TYR A 88 -9.57 10.36 -6.75
C TYR A 88 -10.56 9.65 -7.69
N LEU A 89 -10.21 8.48 -8.24
CA LEU A 89 -11.10 7.70 -9.09
C LEU A 89 -12.32 7.21 -8.33
N VAL A 90 -12.14 6.72 -7.10
CA VAL A 90 -13.24 6.34 -6.21
C VAL A 90 -14.14 7.54 -5.93
N ASP A 91 -13.58 8.70 -5.63
CA ASP A 91 -14.36 9.90 -5.35
C ASP A 91 -15.15 10.40 -6.55
N ARG A 92 -14.54 10.35 -7.73
CA ARG A 92 -15.13 10.86 -8.97
C ARG A 92 -16.18 9.94 -9.56
N TYR A 93 -16.01 8.61 -9.45
CA TYR A 93 -16.82 7.65 -10.21
C TYR A 93 -17.72 6.77 -9.36
N LEU A 94 -17.53 6.71 -8.03
CA LEU A 94 -18.50 6.06 -7.17
C LEU A 94 -19.49 7.08 -6.59
N PRO A 95 -20.80 6.88 -6.79
CA PRO A 95 -21.82 7.74 -6.21
C PRO A 95 -21.66 7.77 -4.68
N HIS A 96 -21.89 8.95 -4.09
CA HIS A 96 -22.00 9.08 -2.64
C HIS A 96 -23.15 8.17 -2.19
N ARG A 97 -22.81 7.11 -1.45
CA ARG A 97 -23.80 6.25 -0.79
C ARG A 97 -24.24 6.91 0.51
#